data_AF-A0A358QTM9-F1
#
_entry.id   AF-A0A358QTM9-F1
#
_cell.length_a   1.000
_cell.length_b   1.000
_cell.length_c   1.000
_cell.angle_alpha   90.00
_cell.angle_beta   90.00
_cell.angle_gamma   90.00
#
_symmetry.space_group_name_H-M   'P 1'
#
loop_
_entity.id
_entity.type
_entity.pdbx_description
1 polymer ?
#
loop_
_entity_poly.entity_id
_entity_poly.type
_entity_poly.pdbx_seq_one_letter_code
_entity_poly.pdbx_strand_id
1 'polypeptide(L)'
;MGGIRKEREGYLSRNGPANRHQRILTKEAILVLVGKRRHNSLEIAEHFDLELGVVDQLVEELVQTGRIIREKGTLAVGFFEKPVSRV
;
A
#
# COMPACT_ATOMS: atom_id res chain seq x y z
N MET A 1 4.51 32.86 -3.78
CA MET A 1 3.79 31.58 -3.93
C MET A 1 4.73 30.45 -3.51
N GLY A 2 4.77 30.12 -2.22
CA GLY A 2 5.59 29.01 -1.71
C GLY A 2 4.82 27.71 -1.85
N GLY A 3 4.96 27.02 -2.98
CA GLY A 3 4.38 25.70 -3.17
C GLY A 3 4.96 24.74 -2.14
N ILE A 4 4.08 24.24 -1.26
CA ILE A 4 4.40 23.19 -0.29
C ILE A 4 4.92 22.00 -1.09
N ARG A 5 6.24 21.84 -1.15
CA ARG A 5 6.87 20.59 -1.58
C ARG A 5 6.51 19.58 -0.50
N LYS A 6 5.35 18.92 -0.65
CA LYS A 6 5.02 17.73 0.14
C LYS A 6 6.19 16.78 -0.08
N GLU A 7 6.99 16.61 0.96
CA GLU A 7 8.15 15.72 0.99
C GLU A 7 7.70 14.33 0.54
N ARG A 8 7.92 14.02 -0.74
CA ARG A 8 7.79 12.69 -1.35
C ARG A 8 9.05 11.84 -1.05
N GLU A 9 9.85 12.21 -0.06
CA GLU A 9 11.26 11.82 0.03
C GLU A 9 11.52 10.36 0.47
N GLY A 10 10.49 9.54 0.69
CA GLY A 10 10.67 8.14 1.13
C GLY A 10 9.93 7.06 0.35
N TYR A 11 8.97 7.42 -0.52
CA TYR A 11 8.10 6.45 -1.19
C TYR A 11 8.53 6.21 -2.64
N LEU A 12 7.93 5.19 -3.27
CA LEU A 12 8.16 4.92 -4.68
C LEU A 12 7.85 6.17 -5.52
N SER A 13 8.72 6.46 -6.48
CA SER A 13 8.50 7.54 -7.43
C SER A 13 7.95 6.97 -8.73
N ARG A 14 6.98 7.65 -9.31
CA ARG A 14 6.25 7.22 -10.51
C ARG A 14 7.14 6.89 -11.72
N ASN A 15 8.31 7.52 -11.81
CA ASN A 15 9.19 7.44 -12.99
C ASN A 15 10.64 7.04 -12.65
N GLY A 16 10.91 6.52 -11.45
CA GLY A 16 12.27 6.23 -10.99
C GLY A 16 12.48 4.77 -10.59
N PRO A 17 13.72 4.24 -10.67
CA PRO A 17 14.02 2.91 -10.17
C PRO A 17 13.73 2.83 -8.67
N ALA A 18 12.90 1.85 -8.31
CA ALA A 18 12.48 1.60 -6.94
C ALA A 18 13.64 1.02 -6.11
N ASN A 19 14.15 1.75 -5.11
CA ASN A 19 15.07 1.17 -4.15
C ASN A 19 14.33 0.19 -3.22
N ARG A 20 14.99 -0.89 -2.79
CA ARG A 20 14.41 -1.91 -1.88
C ARG A 20 13.81 -1.28 -0.62
N HIS A 21 14.46 -0.25 -0.08
CA HIS A 21 13.99 0.50 1.08
C HIS A 21 12.66 1.23 0.82
N GLN A 22 12.53 1.90 -0.34
CA GLN A 22 11.30 2.59 -0.73
C GLN A 22 10.13 1.62 -0.94
N ARG A 23 10.38 0.41 -1.49
CA ARG A 23 9.35 -0.64 -1.58
C ARG A 23 8.86 -1.06 -0.21
N ILE A 24 9.75 -1.23 0.77
CA ILE A 24 9.37 -1.60 2.14
C ILE A 24 8.52 -0.49 2.78
N LEU A 25 8.98 0.76 2.73
CA LEU A 25 8.23 1.90 3.27
C LEU A 25 6.85 2.04 2.63
N THR A 26 6.76 1.86 1.31
CA THR A 26 5.49 1.93 0.59
C THR A 26 4.53 0.82 1.01
N LYS A 27 5.02 -0.41 1.21
CA LYS A 27 4.18 -1.51 1.71
C LYS A 27 3.66 -1.25 3.13
N GLU A 28 4.50 -0.77 4.02
CA GLU A 28 4.09 -0.42 5.39
C GLU A 28 3.06 0.73 5.37
N ALA A 29 3.23 1.72 4.50
CA ALA A 29 2.25 2.78 4.32
C ALA A 29 0.91 2.27 3.76
N ILE A 30 0.95 1.34 2.80
CA ILE A 30 -0.26 0.66 2.30
C ILE A 30 -0.96 -0.08 3.44
N LEU A 31 -0.22 -0.81 4.29
CA LEU A 31 -0.78 -1.51 5.45
C LEU A 31 -1.48 -0.56 6.43
N VAL A 32 -0.85 0.58 6.74
CA VAL A 32 -1.45 1.61 7.61
C VAL A 32 -2.70 2.21 6.97
N LEU A 33 -2.70 2.43 5.65
CA LEU A 33 -3.84 2.97 4.92
C LEU A 33 -5.04 2.01 4.97
N VAL A 34 -4.81 0.73 4.62
CA VAL A 34 -5.87 -0.30 4.60
C VAL A 34 -6.33 -0.71 6.00
N GLY A 35 -5.50 -0.48 7.02
CA GLY A 35 -5.88 -0.68 8.43
C GLY A 35 -6.88 0.36 8.94
N LYS A 36 -6.96 1.54 8.32
CA LYS A 36 -7.92 2.58 8.71
C LYS A 36 -9.30 2.39 8.09
N ARG A 37 -9.35 1.89 6.86
CA ARG A 37 -10.58 1.58 6.14
C ARG A 37 -10.27 0.68 4.95
N ARG A 38 -11.31 0.03 4.45
CA ARG A 38 -11.24 -0.73 3.19
C ARG A 38 -10.90 0.22 2.05
N HIS A 39 -9.97 -0.21 1.21
CA HIS A 39 -9.47 0.54 0.08
C HIS A 39 -9.38 -0.34 -1.16
N ASN A 40 -9.62 0.20 -2.35
CA ASN A 40 -9.33 -0.52 -3.59
C ASN A 40 -7.96 -0.14 -4.17
N SER A 41 -7.41 -0.95 -5.08
CA SER A 41 -6.08 -0.69 -5.69
C SER A 41 -5.98 0.68 -6.36
N LEU A 42 -7.07 1.18 -6.95
CA LEU A 42 -7.11 2.48 -7.62
C LEU A 42 -6.97 3.64 -6.62
N GLU A 43 -7.72 3.59 -5.52
CA GLU A 43 -7.64 4.57 -4.43
C GLU A 43 -6.24 4.59 -3.80
N ILE A 44 -5.62 3.41 -3.64
CA ILE A 44 -4.25 3.30 -3.12
C ILE A 44 -3.27 3.95 -4.12
N ALA A 45 -3.41 3.67 -5.42
CA ALA A 45 -2.60 4.27 -6.47
C ALA A 45 -2.73 5.80 -6.49
N GLU A 46 -3.95 6.34 -6.39
CA GLU A 46 -4.19 7.77 -6.30
C GLU A 46 -3.62 8.39 -5.01
N HIS A 47 -3.78 7.70 -3.87
CA HIS A 47 -3.30 8.19 -2.58
C HIS A 47 -1.77 8.36 -2.55
N PHE A 48 -1.06 7.43 -3.19
CA PHE A 48 0.40 7.42 -3.22
C PHE A 48 1.01 8.00 -4.52
N ASP A 49 0.18 8.45 -5.47
CA ASP A 49 0.60 8.88 -6.83
C ASP A 49 1.49 7.83 -7.52
N LEU A 50 1.05 6.56 -7.45
CA LEU A 50 1.72 5.39 -8.02
C LEU A 50 0.96 4.85 -9.22
N GLU A 51 1.67 4.10 -10.06
CA GLU A 51 1.03 3.34 -11.13
C GLU A 51 0.23 2.16 -10.54
N LEU A 52 -0.98 1.94 -11.06
CA LEU A 52 -1.85 0.87 -10.61
C LEU A 52 -1.17 -0.50 -10.64
N GLY A 53 -0.40 -0.79 -11.69
CA GLY A 53 0.35 -2.05 -11.80
C GLY A 53 1.40 -2.25 -10.71
N VAL A 54 2.04 -1.17 -10.25
CA VAL A 54 2.99 -1.21 -9.13
C VAL A 54 2.24 -1.49 -7.83
N VAL A 55 1.11 -0.82 -7.61
CA VAL A 55 0.28 -1.05 -6.43
C VAL A 55 -0.25 -2.48 -6.40
N ASP A 56 -0.74 -2.99 -7.54
CA ASP A 56 -1.24 -4.37 -7.63
C ASP A 56 -0.14 -5.39 -7.31
N GLN A 57 1.10 -5.18 -7.77
CA GLN A 57 2.24 -6.02 -7.38
C GLN A 57 2.50 -5.96 -5.86
N LEU A 58 2.53 -4.76 -5.27
CA LEU A 58 2.78 -4.61 -3.83
C LEU A 58 1.68 -5.23 -2.99
N VAL A 59 0.42 -5.07 -3.40
CA VAL A 59 -0.75 -5.66 -2.75
C VAL A 59 -0.71 -7.18 -2.88
N GLU A 60 -0.39 -7.71 -4.06
CA GLU A 60 -0.24 -9.16 -4.27
C GLU A 60 0.86 -9.74 -3.36
N GLU A 61 2.01 -9.08 -3.23
CA GLU A 61 3.07 -9.48 -2.29
C GLU A 61 2.57 -9.46 -0.83
N LEU A 62 1.72 -8.50 -0.45
CA LEU A 62 1.13 -8.41 0.89
C LEU A 62 0.03 -9.45 1.14
N VAL A 63 -0.70 -9.84 0.10
CA VAL A 63 -1.69 -10.93 0.14
C VAL A 63 -0.98 -12.28 0.28
N GLN A 64 0.08 -12.53 -0.51
CA GLN A 64 0.88 -13.75 -0.45
C GLN A 64 1.55 -13.94 0.92
N THR A 65 1.95 -12.85 1.57
CA THR A 65 2.49 -12.89 2.94
C THR A 65 1.43 -12.93 4.03
N GLY A 66 0.14 -12.94 3.67
CA GLY A 66 -0.98 -13.03 4.62
C GLY A 66 -1.19 -11.77 5.45
N ARG A 67 -0.57 -10.64 5.08
CA ARG A 67 -0.74 -9.36 5.80
C ARG A 67 -2.03 -8.63 5.41
N ILE A 68 -2.59 -8.98 4.28
CA ILE A 68 -3.77 -8.36 3.68
C ILE A 68 -4.68 -9.44 3.10
N ILE A 69 -5.99 -9.20 3.11
CA ILE A 69 -6.98 -10.02 2.40
C ILE A 69 -7.56 -9.21 1.26
N ARG A 70 -7.67 -9.83 0.08
CA ARG A 70 -8.39 -9.29 -1.08
C ARG A 70 -9.80 -9.88 -1.10
N GLU A 71 -10.83 -9.02 -0.98
CA GLU A 71 -12.22 -9.48 -1.10
C GLU A 71 -12.61 -9.62 -2.59
N LYS A 72 -13.21 -10.76 -2.94
CA LYS A 72 -13.71 -11.03 -4.30
C LYS A 72 -14.90 -10.10 -4.60
N GLY A 73 -14.77 -9.30 -5.66
CA GLY A 73 -15.86 -8.48 -6.21
C GLY A 73 -15.56 -6.99 -6.29
N THR A 74 -14.65 -6.47 -5.45
CA THR A 74 -14.49 -5.00 -5.31
C THR A 74 -13.04 -4.52 -5.23
N LEU A 75 -12.06 -5.40 -5.48
CA LEU A 75 -10.63 -5.10 -5.30
C LEU A 75 -10.32 -4.54 -3.89
N ALA A 76 -11.21 -4.80 -2.92
CA ALA A 76 -11.10 -4.21 -1.60
C ALA A 76 -10.01 -4.96 -0.81
N VAL A 77 -9.11 -4.16 -0.27
CA VAL A 77 -7.93 -4.55 0.48
C VAL A 77 -8.26 -4.28 1.95
N GLY A 78 -8.32 -5.34 2.75
CA GLY A 78 -8.62 -5.29 4.18
C GLY A 78 -7.51 -5.91 5.04
N PHE A 79 -7.49 -5.57 6.32
CA PHE A 79 -6.52 -6.13 7.27
C PHE A 79 -6.92 -7.53 7.75
N PHE A 80 -5.92 -8.38 7.99
CA PHE A 80 -6.11 -9.66 8.67
C PHE A 80 -6.22 -9.41 10.19
N GLU A 81 -7.41 -9.10 10.70
CA GLU A 81 -7.65 -9.21 12.14
C GLU A 81 -7.68 -10.70 12.52
N LYS A 82 -6.58 -11.24 13.03
CA LYS A 82 -6.70 -12.31 14.02
C LYS A 82 -5.82 -12.06 15.24
N PRO A 83 -6.38 -12.32 16.44
CA PRO A 83 -5.72 -12.05 17.71
C PRO A 83 -4.59 -13.04 17.90
N VAL A 84 -3.40 -12.54 18.26
CA VAL A 84 -2.39 -13.41 18.87
C VAL A 84 -2.78 -13.57 20.34
N SER A 85 -3.85 -14.32 20.61
CA SER A 85 -3.94 -15.05 21.88
C SER A 85 -2.92 -16.17 21.81
N ARG A 86 -1.71 -15.90 22.29
CA ARG A 86 -0.80 -16.97 22.69
C ARG A 86 -1.30 -17.52 24.03
N VAL A 87 -1.50 -18.83 24.02
CA VAL A 87 -1.79 -19.74 25.13
C VAL A 87 -0.87 -19.47 26.31
#